data_AF-A0A9D1BW60-F1
#
_entry.id   AF-A0A9D1BW60-F1
#
_cell.length_a   1.000
_cell.length_b   1.000
_cell.length_c   1.000
_cell.angle_alpha   90.00
_cell.angle_beta   90.00
_cell.angle_gamma   90.00
#
_symmetry.space_group_name_H-M   'P 1'
#
loop_
_entity.id
_entity.type
_entity.pdbx_description
1 polymer ?
#
loop_
_entity_poly.entity_id
_entity_poly.type
_entity_poly.pdbx_seq_one_letter_code
_entity_poly.pdbx_strand_id
1 'polypeptide(L)'
;EGTVFQLPNIYYNFNDASIRPDAKIDLDALASLLQQYPDIEIELASHTDSRGDEESNNKLSQRRAENAVEYLVSKGIAPSRMTAVGYGESQLRNGCSDGVDCTEEQHQYNRRTEVKVTKISQEINIQLIPANNPPSVVDGMDTSSSSSVSEAGDTYIGDLKVVAGVFSKYENAEGRVRKLLDLGYSEAQVMSLNNSDMYTVVVKYVNSEAEGKQLVKALKRDGIRSFVKE
;
A
#
# COMPACT_ATOMS: atom_id res chain seq x y z
N GLU A 1 3.09 -24.56 -11.96
CA GLU A 1 3.39 -23.55 -10.92
C GLU A 1 3.22 -22.18 -11.55
N GLY A 2 2.73 -21.19 -10.80
CA GLY A 2 2.48 -19.84 -11.28
C GLY A 2 3.38 -18.82 -10.61
N THR A 3 3.70 -17.73 -11.32
CA THR A 3 4.50 -16.63 -10.79
C THR A 3 3.58 -15.61 -10.13
N VAL A 4 3.73 -15.38 -8.83
CA VAL A 4 2.94 -14.39 -8.10
C VAL A 4 3.61 -13.02 -8.23
N PHE A 5 2.86 -11.99 -8.62
CA PHE A 5 3.33 -10.61 -8.67
C PHE A 5 2.53 -9.74 -7.71
N GLN A 6 3.24 -9.07 -6.81
CA GLN A 6 2.66 -8.01 -6.02
C GLN A 6 2.84 -6.69 -6.77
N LEU A 7 1.73 -6.01 -7.08
CA LEU A 7 1.77 -4.72 -7.74
C LEU A 7 1.87 -3.63 -6.67
N PRO A 8 2.88 -2.74 -6.74
CA PRO A 8 3.06 -1.73 -5.71
C PRO A 8 1.96 -0.65 -5.75
N ASN A 9 1.71 -0.02 -4.60
CA ASN A 9 1.01 1.26 -4.53
C ASN A 9 2.05 2.38 -4.50
N ILE A 10 1.87 3.39 -5.32
CA ILE A 10 2.76 4.55 -5.38
C ILE A 10 2.15 5.67 -4.55
N TYR A 11 2.82 6.12 -3.49
CA TYR A 11 2.30 7.17 -2.60
C TYR A 11 2.86 8.55 -2.92
N TYR A 12 2.12 9.60 -2.53
CA TYR A 12 2.45 11.00 -2.81
C TYR A 12 2.29 11.90 -1.59
N ASN A 13 3.08 12.96 -1.54
CA ASN A 13 2.90 14.03 -0.55
C ASN A 13 1.60 14.79 -0.82
N PHE A 14 1.12 15.49 0.21
CA PHE A 14 -0.06 16.33 0.15
C PHE A 14 0.11 17.42 -0.92
N ASN A 15 -0.93 17.56 -1.76
CA ASN A 15 -0.97 18.53 -2.86
C ASN A 15 0.24 18.50 -3.82
N ASP A 16 0.91 17.36 -3.93
CA ASP A 16 2.10 17.19 -4.76
C ASP A 16 1.93 16.06 -5.77
N ALA A 17 2.44 16.26 -6.98
CA ALA A 17 2.50 15.26 -8.04
C ALA A 17 3.91 14.67 -8.25
N SER A 18 4.91 15.17 -7.52
CA SER A 18 6.30 14.69 -7.60
C SER A 18 6.42 13.23 -7.13
N ILE A 19 7.32 12.49 -7.79
CA ILE A 19 7.61 11.10 -7.41
C ILE A 19 8.60 11.12 -6.26
N ARG A 20 8.14 10.66 -5.09
CA ARG A 20 8.94 10.54 -3.88
C ARG A 20 10.04 9.47 -4.00
N PRO A 21 11.10 9.52 -3.18
CA PRO A 21 12.15 8.50 -3.18
C PRO A 21 11.65 7.08 -2.92
N ASP A 22 10.71 6.88 -1.99
CA ASP A 22 10.10 5.57 -1.71
C ASP A 22 9.27 5.07 -2.91
N ALA A 23 8.47 5.95 -3.51
CA ALA A 23 7.73 5.67 -4.74
C ALA A 23 8.62 5.25 -5.93
N LYS A 24 9.87 5.72 -6.01
CA LYS A 24 10.80 5.32 -7.08
C LYS A 24 11.19 3.84 -6.98
N ILE A 25 11.35 3.32 -5.76
CA ILE A 25 11.69 1.90 -5.53
C ILE A 25 10.58 1.01 -6.10
N ASP A 26 9.34 1.36 -5.80
CA ASP A 26 8.14 0.68 -6.30
C ASP A 26 8.00 0.77 -7.82
N LEU A 27 8.23 1.96 -8.40
CA LEU A 27 8.19 2.16 -9.84
C LEU A 27 9.31 1.40 -10.57
N ASP A 28 10.49 1.27 -9.96
CA ASP A 28 11.61 0.49 -10.52
C ASP A 28 11.30 -1.02 -10.52
N ALA A 29 10.63 -1.52 -9.48
CA ALA A 29 10.15 -2.91 -9.45
C ALA A 29 9.08 -3.16 -10.53
N LEU A 30 8.14 -2.21 -10.69
CA LEU A 30 7.13 -2.27 -11.75
C LEU A 30 7.76 -2.23 -13.15
N ALA A 31 8.75 -1.36 -13.38
CA ALA A 31 9.47 -1.29 -14.64
C ALA A 31 10.14 -2.64 -14.97
N SER A 32 10.81 -3.25 -13.99
CA SER A 32 11.46 -4.56 -14.14
C SER A 32 10.46 -5.64 -14.55
N LEU A 33 9.27 -5.64 -13.93
CA LEU A 33 8.17 -6.55 -14.29
C LEU A 33 7.67 -6.31 -15.72
N LEU A 34 7.43 -5.06 -16.10
CA LEU A 34 6.93 -4.74 -17.45
C LEU A 34 7.97 -5.03 -18.54
N GLN A 35 9.26 -4.94 -18.22
CA GLN A 35 10.34 -5.38 -19.12
C GLN A 35 10.36 -6.90 -19.28
N GLN A 36 10.18 -7.64 -18.17
CA GLN A 36 10.13 -9.11 -18.21
C GLN A 36 8.92 -9.65 -18.98
N TYR A 37 7.77 -8.97 -18.90
CA TYR A 37 6.53 -9.37 -19.56
C TYR A 37 6.08 -8.29 -20.56
N PRO A 38 6.60 -8.28 -21.79
CA PRO A 38 6.33 -7.23 -22.77
C PRO A 38 4.87 -7.16 -23.25
N ASP A 39 4.12 -8.25 -23.03
CA ASP A 39 2.71 -8.37 -23.45
C ASP A 39 1.71 -7.81 -22.42
N ILE A 40 2.18 -7.37 -21.24
CA ILE A 40 1.33 -6.76 -20.22
C ILE A 40 1.08 -5.30 -20.59
N GLU A 41 -0.18 -4.90 -20.58
CA GLU A 41 -0.61 -3.50 -20.60
C GLU A 41 -1.24 -3.14 -19.24
N ILE A 42 -0.99 -1.93 -18.77
CA ILE A 42 -1.44 -1.46 -17.45
C ILE A 42 -2.17 -0.10 -17.51
N GLU A 43 -2.99 0.15 -16.50
CA GLU A 43 -3.50 1.46 -16.12
C GLU A 43 -2.81 1.88 -14.80
N LEU A 44 -2.32 3.12 -14.76
CA LEU A 44 -1.90 3.80 -13.54
C LEU A 44 -3.05 4.70 -13.08
N ALA A 45 -3.81 4.19 -12.12
CA ALA A 45 -5.00 4.80 -11.56
C ALA A 45 -4.65 5.64 -10.33
N SER A 46 -4.61 6.97 -10.47
CA SER A 46 -4.21 7.86 -9.38
C SER A 46 -5.39 8.49 -8.64
N HIS A 47 -5.22 8.68 -7.33
CA HIS A 47 -6.23 9.16 -6.40
C HIS A 47 -5.66 10.25 -5.48
N THR A 48 -6.53 11.12 -4.98
CA THR A 48 -6.22 12.12 -3.96
C THR A 48 -6.85 11.75 -2.62
N ASP A 49 -6.49 12.49 -1.56
CA ASP A 49 -7.35 12.57 -0.39
C ASP A 49 -8.52 13.54 -0.66
N SER A 50 -9.43 13.66 0.30
CA SER A 50 -10.64 14.49 0.22
C SER A 50 -10.40 15.99 0.42
N ARG A 51 -9.15 16.42 0.63
CA ARG A 51 -8.88 17.84 0.88
C ARG A 51 -8.64 18.54 -0.45
N GLY A 52 -9.42 19.60 -0.69
CA GLY A 52 -9.37 20.37 -1.92
C GLY A 52 -10.75 20.45 -2.55
N ASP A 53 -10.85 21.06 -3.72
CA ASP A 53 -12.03 20.96 -4.56
C ASP A 53 -11.87 19.82 -5.58
N GLU A 54 -13.00 19.25 -5.98
CA GLU A 54 -13.07 18.11 -6.91
C GLU A 54 -12.30 18.36 -8.22
N GLU A 55 -12.40 19.56 -8.80
CA GLU A 55 -11.72 19.90 -10.05
C GLU A 55 -10.19 19.90 -9.89
N SER A 56 -9.70 20.51 -8.81
CA SER A 56 -8.29 20.49 -8.44
C SER A 56 -7.79 19.08 -8.17
N ASN A 57 -8.58 18.26 -7.47
CA ASN A 57 -8.24 16.86 -7.15
C ASN A 57 -8.19 15.97 -8.41
N ASN A 58 -9.10 16.18 -9.36
CA ASN A 58 -9.07 15.54 -10.67
C ASN A 58 -7.81 15.91 -11.46
N LYS A 59 -7.45 17.21 -11.51
CA LYS A 59 -6.21 17.66 -12.17
C LYS A 59 -4.95 17.14 -11.48
N LEU A 60 -4.93 17.10 -10.14
CA LEU A 60 -3.78 16.62 -9.37
C LEU A 60 -3.54 15.13 -9.60
N SER A 61 -4.58 14.31 -9.46
CA SER A 61 -4.47 12.87 -9.70
C SER A 61 -4.08 12.57 -11.16
N GLN A 62 -4.62 13.31 -12.14
CA GLN A 62 -4.22 13.11 -13.54
C GLN A 62 -2.71 13.36 -13.75
N ARG A 63 -2.18 14.47 -13.22
CA ARG A 63 -0.74 14.76 -13.28
C ARG A 63 0.11 13.70 -12.58
N ARG A 64 -0.36 13.14 -11.46
CA ARG A 64 0.34 12.04 -10.76
C ARG A 64 0.45 10.79 -11.61
N ALA A 65 -0.64 10.40 -12.27
CA ALA A 65 -0.66 9.26 -13.18
C ALA A 65 0.29 9.50 -14.37
N GLU A 66 0.25 10.70 -14.96
CA GLU A 66 1.14 11.10 -16.06
C GLU A 66 2.61 11.06 -15.67
N ASN A 67 2.97 11.62 -14.50
CA ASN A 67 4.34 11.59 -14.00
C ASN A 67 4.84 10.15 -13.78
N ALA A 68 3.97 9.26 -13.26
CA ALA A 68 4.32 7.85 -13.08
C ALA A 68 4.54 7.15 -14.43
N VAL A 69 3.71 7.44 -15.45
CA VAL A 69 3.95 6.99 -16.82
C VAL A 69 5.27 7.52 -17.36
N GLU A 70 5.54 8.81 -17.24
CA GLU A 70 6.79 9.43 -17.72
C GLU A 70 8.02 8.79 -17.07
N TYR A 71 7.94 8.48 -15.78
CA TYR A 71 8.98 7.75 -15.08
C TYR A 71 9.21 6.36 -15.67
N LEU A 72 8.16 5.56 -15.88
CA LEU A 72 8.30 4.23 -16.48
C LEU A 72 8.80 4.30 -17.93
N VAL A 73 8.40 5.32 -18.69
CA VAL A 73 8.94 5.59 -20.04
C VAL A 73 10.44 5.87 -19.96
N SER A 74 10.91 6.65 -18.98
CA SER A 74 12.34 6.88 -18.75
C SER A 74 13.11 5.59 -18.42
N LYS A 75 12.42 4.56 -17.91
CA LYS A 75 12.94 3.21 -17.66
C LYS A 75 12.80 2.27 -18.85
N GLY A 76 12.36 2.78 -20.01
CA GLY A 76 12.29 2.03 -21.27
C GLY A 76 10.97 1.29 -21.51
N ILE A 77 9.91 1.56 -20.74
CA ILE A 77 8.58 0.99 -21.01
C ILE A 77 7.89 1.77 -22.13
N ALA A 78 7.38 1.08 -23.14
CA ALA A 78 6.70 1.72 -24.26
C ALA A 78 5.41 2.43 -23.77
N PRO A 79 5.18 3.72 -24.10
CA PRO A 79 4.00 4.47 -23.68
C PRO A 79 2.67 3.80 -24.06
N SER A 80 2.62 3.12 -25.20
CA SER A 80 1.43 2.42 -25.69
C SER A 80 0.96 1.27 -24.79
N ARG A 81 1.78 0.85 -23.82
CA ARG A 81 1.46 -0.20 -22.86
C ARG A 81 0.86 0.32 -21.56
N MET A 82 0.72 1.64 -21.43
CA MET A 82 0.33 2.29 -20.19
C MET A 82 -0.76 3.33 -20.45
N THR A 83 -1.78 3.35 -19.60
CA THR A 83 -2.80 4.40 -19.58
C THR A 83 -2.73 5.14 -18.25
N ALA A 84 -2.65 6.47 -18.28
CA ALA A 84 -2.69 7.31 -17.09
C ALA A 84 -4.11 7.82 -16.84
N VAL A 85 -4.68 7.54 -15.67
CA VAL A 85 -6.04 7.97 -15.32
C VAL A 85 -6.06 8.58 -13.92
N GLY A 86 -6.46 9.84 -13.82
CA GLY A 86 -6.77 10.52 -12.56
C GLY A 86 -8.24 10.34 -12.15
N TYR A 87 -8.46 9.81 -10.96
CA TYR A 87 -9.81 9.60 -10.39
C TYR A 87 -10.17 10.65 -9.32
N GLY A 88 -9.26 11.57 -8.99
CA GLY A 88 -9.44 12.53 -7.91
C GLY A 88 -9.76 11.83 -6.58
N GLU A 89 -10.73 12.37 -5.86
CA GLU A 89 -11.21 11.86 -4.58
C GLU A 89 -12.41 10.92 -4.71
N SER A 90 -12.81 10.53 -5.92
CA SER A 90 -14.02 9.72 -6.15
C SER A 90 -13.93 8.28 -5.61
N GLN A 91 -12.72 7.82 -5.27
CA GLN A 91 -12.44 6.44 -4.82
C GLN A 91 -11.54 6.42 -3.58
N LEU A 92 -12.00 7.06 -2.51
CA LEU A 92 -11.38 6.98 -1.18
C LEU A 92 -11.47 5.55 -0.63
N ARG A 93 -10.41 5.09 0.05
CA ARG A 93 -10.34 3.75 0.65
C ARG A 93 -10.82 3.72 2.10
N ASN A 94 -11.09 4.88 2.69
CA ASN A 94 -11.57 5.01 4.06
C ASN A 94 -12.71 6.03 4.13
N GLY A 95 -13.29 6.19 5.32
CA GLY A 95 -14.39 7.15 5.55
C GLY A 95 -13.97 8.61 5.58
N CYS A 96 -12.75 8.95 5.11
CA CYS A 96 -12.23 10.29 5.15
C CYS A 96 -12.75 11.14 3.98
N SER A 97 -14.06 11.35 3.91
CA SER A 97 -14.71 12.18 2.89
C SER A 97 -14.75 13.66 3.28
N ASP A 98 -15.25 14.50 2.38
CA ASP A 98 -15.38 15.94 2.61
C ASP A 98 -16.09 16.26 3.92
N GLY A 99 -15.50 17.19 4.68
CA GLY A 99 -16.04 17.63 5.97
C GLY A 99 -15.86 16.63 7.12
N VAL A 100 -15.24 15.47 6.89
CA VAL A 100 -14.84 14.53 7.95
C VAL A 100 -13.45 14.91 8.46
N ASP A 101 -13.31 15.01 9.79
CA ASP A 101 -12.02 15.20 10.43
C ASP A 101 -11.24 13.87 10.45
N CYS A 102 -10.04 13.87 9.90
CA CYS A 102 -9.22 12.68 9.73
C CYS A 102 -7.78 12.95 10.09
N THR A 103 -7.06 11.89 10.43
CA THR A 103 -5.62 11.96 10.68
C THR A 103 -4.84 12.05 9.36
N GLU A 104 -3.59 12.50 9.43
CA GLU A 104 -2.76 12.61 8.23
C GLU A 104 -2.44 11.23 7.63
N GLU A 105 -2.37 10.17 8.45
CA GLU A 105 -2.21 8.79 7.97
C GLU A 105 -3.42 8.36 7.13
N GLN A 106 -4.64 8.72 7.56
CA GLN A 106 -5.87 8.42 6.83
C GLN A 106 -5.92 9.16 5.49
N HIS A 107 -5.52 10.43 5.47
CA HIS A 107 -5.38 11.17 4.22
C HIS A 107 -4.29 10.57 3.33
N GLN A 108 -3.11 10.27 3.88
CA GLN A 108 -1.98 9.70 3.15
C GLN A 108 -2.31 8.37 2.49
N TYR A 109 -3.12 7.54 3.14
CA TYR A 109 -3.58 6.27 2.58
C TYR A 109 -4.37 6.43 1.28
N ASN A 110 -5.08 7.55 1.12
CA ASN A 110 -5.85 7.85 -0.10
C ASN A 110 -4.99 8.42 -1.23
N ARG A 111 -3.91 9.14 -0.92
CA ARG A 111 -2.97 9.75 -1.89
C ARG A 111 -2.06 8.71 -2.54
N ARG A 112 -2.59 8.00 -3.52
CA ARG A 112 -1.94 6.83 -4.12
C ARG A 112 -2.15 6.74 -5.62
N THR A 113 -1.30 5.98 -6.29
CA THR A 113 -1.56 5.42 -7.63
C THR A 113 -1.55 3.90 -7.53
N GLU A 114 -2.62 3.29 -8.03
CA GLU A 114 -2.81 1.84 -8.15
C GLU A 114 -2.43 1.39 -9.55
N VAL A 115 -1.80 0.22 -9.66
CA VAL A 115 -1.49 -0.41 -10.94
C VAL A 115 -2.57 -1.45 -11.25
N LYS A 116 -3.24 -1.32 -12.38
CA LYS A 116 -4.21 -2.31 -12.87
C LYS A 116 -3.71 -2.92 -14.16
N VAL A 117 -3.76 -4.24 -14.29
CA VAL A 117 -3.46 -4.90 -15.57
C VAL A 117 -4.71 -4.85 -16.44
N THR A 118 -4.59 -4.22 -17.61
CA THR A 118 -5.70 -4.06 -18.57
C THR A 118 -5.68 -5.12 -19.66
N LYS A 119 -4.51 -5.71 -19.93
CA LYS A 119 -4.34 -6.79 -20.90
C LYS A 119 -3.14 -7.67 -20.56
N ILE A 120 -3.31 -8.96 -20.82
CA ILE A 120 -2.24 -9.97 -20.74
C ILE A 120 -2.45 -11.00 -21.87
N SER A 121 -1.39 -11.28 -22.65
CA SER A 121 -1.51 -12.06 -23.90
C SER A 121 -1.06 -13.52 -23.77
N GLN A 122 -0.62 -13.96 -22.59
CA GLN A 122 -0.09 -15.30 -22.37
C GLN A 122 -0.81 -16.01 -21.21
N GLU A 123 -0.92 -17.34 -21.28
CA GLU A 123 -1.29 -18.21 -20.13
C GLU A 123 -0.13 -18.25 -19.12
N ILE A 124 0.26 -17.09 -18.61
CA ILE A 124 1.12 -17.00 -17.46
C ILE A 124 0.17 -17.19 -16.27
N ASN A 125 0.42 -18.20 -15.45
CA ASN A 125 -0.26 -18.35 -14.17
C ASN A 125 0.22 -17.22 -13.24
N ILE A 126 -0.24 -16.00 -13.50
CA ILE A 126 0.06 -14.83 -12.69
C ILE A 126 -1.03 -14.68 -11.66
N GLN A 127 -0.62 -14.74 -10.40
CA GLN A 127 -1.46 -14.24 -9.31
C GLN A 127 -1.05 -12.80 -9.06
N LEU A 128 -1.87 -11.85 -9.50
CA LEU A 128 -1.70 -10.44 -9.18
C LEU A 128 -2.25 -10.19 -7.77
N ILE A 129 -1.41 -9.70 -6.88
CA ILE A 129 -1.82 -9.24 -5.56
C ILE A 129 -1.69 -7.71 -5.59
N PRO A 130 -2.80 -6.96 -5.55
CA PRO A 130 -2.74 -5.54 -5.29
C PRO A 130 -2.03 -5.34 -3.94
N ALA A 131 -0.92 -4.60 -3.91
CA ALA A 131 -0.36 -4.20 -2.63
C ALA A 131 -1.41 -3.32 -1.95
N ASN A 132 -2.00 -3.77 -0.85
CA ASN A 132 -2.69 -2.88 0.08
C ASN A 132 -1.73 -2.40 1.18
N ASN A 133 -0.43 -2.35 0.86
CA ASN A 133 0.61 -1.96 1.81
C ASN A 133 0.37 -0.50 2.21
N PRO A 134 0.35 -0.17 3.51
CA PRO A 134 0.19 1.21 3.97
C PRO A 134 1.39 2.07 3.53
N PRO A 135 1.23 3.40 3.46
CA PRO A 135 2.31 4.31 3.14
C PRO A 135 3.44 4.20 4.18
N SER A 136 4.67 3.96 3.70
CA SER A 136 5.86 3.85 4.57
C SER A 136 6.31 5.20 5.16
N VAL A 137 5.89 6.31 4.56
CA VAL A 137 6.21 7.67 4.99
C VAL A 137 4.94 8.53 4.94
N VAL A 138 4.66 9.21 6.04
CA VAL A 138 3.48 10.06 6.26
C VAL A 138 3.92 11.51 6.36
N ASP A 139 3.24 12.41 5.66
CA ASP A 139 3.57 13.83 5.64
C ASP A 139 3.49 14.46 7.04
N GLY A 140 4.40 15.38 7.36
CA GLY A 140 4.36 16.15 8.61
C GLY A 140 4.67 15.36 9.89
N MET A 141 4.82 14.04 9.82
CA MET A 141 5.41 13.24 10.89
C MET A 141 6.93 13.35 10.82
N ASP A 142 7.47 14.20 11.68
CA ASP A 142 8.89 14.44 11.80
C ASP A 142 9.59 13.12 12.21
N THR A 143 10.32 12.51 11.28
CA THR A 143 11.17 11.33 11.55
C THR A 143 12.42 11.70 12.36
N SER A 144 12.40 12.83 13.05
CA SER A 144 13.50 13.43 13.82
C SER A 144 13.69 12.82 15.22
N SER A 145 12.95 11.76 15.57
CA SER A 145 13.52 10.71 16.42
C SER A 145 14.46 9.83 15.58
N SER A 146 15.47 10.47 14.98
CA SER A 146 16.56 9.82 14.29
C SER A 146 17.46 9.14 15.33
N SER A 147 17.25 7.84 15.54
CA SER A 147 18.38 6.97 15.86
C SER A 147 19.12 6.70 14.55
N SER A 148 20.00 7.64 14.19
CA SER A 148 21.15 7.50 13.27
C SER A 148 21.11 6.34 12.28
N VAL A 149 20.71 6.61 11.03
CA VAL A 149 21.05 5.73 9.89
C VAL A 149 22.39 6.19 9.33
N SER A 150 23.46 5.51 9.73
CA SER A 150 24.74 5.54 9.02
C SER A 150 24.63 4.71 7.75
N GLU A 151 25.10 5.25 6.63
CA GLU A 151 25.35 4.52 5.39
C GLU A 151 26.31 3.35 5.65
N ALA A 152 25.80 2.12 5.55
CA ALA A 152 26.56 0.93 5.17
C ALA A 152 25.57 -0.22 4.89
N GLY A 153 25.55 -0.70 3.64
CA GLY A 153 25.27 -2.08 3.23
C GLY A 153 23.94 -2.72 3.61
N ASP A 154 23.19 -3.18 2.60
CA ASP A 154 22.24 -4.31 2.65
C ASP A 154 21.69 -4.69 4.03
N THR A 155 20.51 -4.19 4.41
CA THR A 155 19.78 -4.74 5.55
C THR A 155 18.30 -4.93 5.20
N TYR A 156 17.93 -6.20 5.18
CA TYR A 156 16.61 -6.79 4.98
C TYR A 156 15.52 -6.11 5.82
N ILE A 157 14.38 -5.79 5.22
CA ILE A 157 13.12 -5.49 5.92
C ILE A 157 12.69 -6.81 6.58
N GLY A 158 12.78 -6.92 7.90
CA GLY A 158 12.39 -8.13 8.63
C GLY A 158 10.88 -8.39 8.55
N ASP A 159 10.48 -9.60 8.16
CA ASP A 159 9.08 -10.03 7.95
C ASP A 159 8.21 -10.16 9.22
N LEU A 160 8.70 -9.69 10.38
CA LEU A 160 8.03 -9.87 11.68
C LEU A 160 6.73 -9.06 11.76
N LYS A 161 5.62 -9.75 12.04
CA LYS A 161 4.27 -9.19 12.18
C LYS A 161 3.56 -9.74 13.40
N VAL A 162 2.66 -8.93 13.97
CA VAL A 162 1.74 -9.37 15.02
C VAL A 162 0.40 -9.75 14.41
N VAL A 163 0.01 -11.01 14.55
CA VAL A 163 -1.21 -11.57 13.97
C VAL A 163 -2.29 -11.70 15.04
N ALA A 164 -3.48 -11.13 14.81
CA ALA A 164 -4.64 -11.17 15.70
C ALA A 164 -5.74 -12.17 15.26
N GLY A 165 -5.40 -13.06 14.33
CA GLY A 165 -6.23 -14.20 13.96
C GLY A 165 -6.02 -14.64 12.52
N VAL A 166 -6.53 -15.83 12.22
CA VAL A 166 -6.60 -16.40 10.89
C VAL A 166 -8.02 -16.95 10.71
N PHE A 167 -8.71 -16.55 9.64
CA PHE A 167 -10.15 -16.74 9.46
C PHE A 167 -10.45 -17.37 8.12
N SER A 168 -11.39 -18.31 8.03
CA SER A 168 -11.81 -18.92 6.76
C SER A 168 -12.81 -18.07 5.96
N LYS A 169 -13.32 -16.97 6.53
CA LYS A 169 -14.26 -16.05 5.90
C LYS A 169 -13.76 -14.62 6.03
N TYR A 170 -13.75 -13.88 4.92
CA TYR A 170 -13.29 -12.50 4.87
C TYR A 170 -14.07 -11.59 5.83
N GLU A 171 -15.39 -11.71 5.88
CA GLU A 171 -16.26 -10.90 6.76
C GLU A 171 -15.89 -11.02 8.25
N ASN A 172 -15.40 -12.19 8.69
CA ASN A 172 -14.95 -12.40 10.06
C ASN A 172 -13.60 -11.73 10.32
N ALA A 173 -12.70 -11.75 9.33
CA ALA A 173 -11.41 -11.05 9.39
C ALA A 173 -11.63 -9.52 9.44
N GLU A 174 -12.51 -9.00 8.58
CA GLU A 174 -12.98 -7.62 8.58
C GLU A 174 -13.60 -7.21 9.93
N GLY A 175 -14.46 -8.06 10.50
CA GLY A 175 -15.04 -7.83 11.82
C GLY A 175 -13.97 -7.75 12.91
N ARG A 176 -12.91 -8.56 12.82
CA ARG A 176 -11.76 -8.48 13.73
C ARG A 176 -10.96 -7.19 13.52
N VAL A 177 -10.75 -6.75 12.28
CA VAL A 177 -10.07 -5.49 11.97
C VAL A 177 -10.85 -4.30 12.52
N ARG A 178 -12.16 -4.20 12.29
CA ARG A 178 -12.99 -3.12 12.87
C ARG A 178 -12.86 -3.05 14.38
N LYS A 179 -12.94 -4.20 15.07
CA LYS A 179 -12.73 -4.24 16.52
C LYS A 179 -11.35 -3.73 16.95
N LEU A 180 -10.31 -4.03 16.18
CA LEU A 180 -8.95 -3.56 16.46
C LEU A 180 -8.83 -2.05 16.24
N LEU A 181 -9.43 -1.52 15.18
CA LEU A 181 -9.49 -0.09 14.90
C LEU A 181 -10.24 0.67 16.00
N ASP A 182 -11.39 0.14 16.48
CA ASP A 182 -12.16 0.72 17.60
C ASP A 182 -11.36 0.76 18.91
N LEU A 183 -10.39 -0.15 19.07
CA LEU A 183 -9.48 -0.21 20.21
C LEU A 183 -8.21 0.65 20.02
N GLY A 184 -8.08 1.35 18.89
CA GLY A 184 -6.96 2.24 18.59
C GLY A 184 -5.77 1.57 17.88
N TYR A 185 -5.90 0.33 17.41
CA TYR A 185 -4.87 -0.34 16.60
C TYR A 185 -5.03 0.02 15.12
N SER A 186 -4.67 1.25 14.76
CA SER A 186 -4.91 1.85 13.44
C SER A 186 -4.25 1.15 12.24
N GLU A 187 -3.18 0.39 12.48
CA GLU A 187 -2.44 -0.36 11.45
C GLU A 187 -3.03 -1.75 11.16
N ALA A 188 -4.15 -2.11 11.82
CA ALA A 188 -4.75 -3.42 11.65
C ALA A 188 -5.35 -3.60 10.25
N GLN A 189 -5.00 -4.71 9.59
CA GLN A 189 -5.43 -5.02 8.22
C GLN A 189 -5.64 -6.52 8.00
N VAL A 190 -6.48 -6.85 7.03
CA VAL A 190 -6.61 -8.23 6.53
C VAL A 190 -5.53 -8.48 5.48
N MET A 191 -4.79 -9.57 5.65
CA MET A 191 -3.87 -10.13 4.67
C MET A 191 -4.37 -11.49 4.20
N SER A 192 -4.24 -11.77 2.91
CA SER A 192 -4.41 -13.11 2.36
C SER A 192 -3.03 -13.64 1.98
N LEU A 193 -2.70 -14.86 2.41
CA LEU A 193 -1.49 -15.57 1.99
C LEU A 193 -1.87 -16.51 0.84
N ASN A 194 -1.03 -16.57 -0.20
CA ASN A 194 -1.25 -17.29 -1.45
C ASN A 194 -1.77 -18.72 -1.23
N ASN A 195 -2.79 -19.13 -2.01
CA ASN A 195 -3.41 -20.46 -1.95
C ASN A 195 -4.04 -20.87 -0.61
N SER A 196 -4.29 -19.92 0.28
CA SER A 196 -5.03 -20.19 1.51
C SER A 196 -6.45 -19.66 1.40
N ASP A 197 -7.46 -20.49 1.67
CA ASP A 197 -8.83 -20.06 1.96
C ASP A 197 -8.94 -19.27 3.28
N MET A 198 -7.82 -18.72 3.75
CA MET A 198 -7.65 -18.14 5.07
C MET A 198 -7.14 -16.70 4.98
N TYR A 199 -7.83 -15.84 5.70
CA TYR A 199 -7.59 -14.43 5.87
C TYR A 199 -6.89 -14.20 7.21
N THR A 200 -5.66 -13.72 7.17
CA THR A 200 -4.85 -13.41 8.34
C THR A 200 -5.06 -11.95 8.74
N VAL A 201 -5.45 -11.69 9.98
CA VAL A 201 -5.53 -10.32 10.47
C VAL A 201 -4.19 -9.94 11.08
N VAL A 202 -3.50 -9.02 10.43
CA VAL A 202 -2.25 -8.43 10.91
C VAL A 202 -2.58 -7.15 11.64
N VAL A 203 -2.04 -6.98 12.85
CA VAL A 203 -2.21 -5.77 13.65
C VAL A 203 -1.18 -4.72 13.25
N LYS A 204 0.08 -5.14 13.05
CA LYS A 204 1.22 -4.29 12.74
C LYS A 204 2.45 -5.13 12.38
N TYR A 205 3.32 -4.60 11.54
CA TYR A 205 4.69 -5.08 11.33
C TYR A 205 5.64 -4.48 12.36
N VAL A 206 6.53 -5.30 12.92
CA VAL A 206 7.41 -4.92 14.03
C VAL A 206 8.86 -5.20 13.67
N ASN A 207 9.77 -4.38 14.19
CA ASN A 207 11.19 -4.47 13.84
C ASN A 207 11.95 -5.45 14.75
N SER A 208 11.29 -6.00 15.77
CA SER A 208 11.89 -6.97 16.70
C SER A 208 10.85 -7.85 17.39
N GLU A 209 11.26 -9.04 17.83
CA GLU A 209 10.42 -9.88 18.69
C GLU A 209 10.03 -9.18 20.00
N ALA A 210 10.89 -8.32 20.54
CA ALA A 210 10.64 -7.61 21.79
C ALA A 210 9.45 -6.65 21.64
N GLU A 211 9.45 -5.86 20.57
CA GLU A 211 8.32 -4.99 20.19
C GLU A 211 7.04 -5.82 19.96
N GLY A 212 7.15 -6.92 19.19
CA GLY A 212 6.03 -7.83 18.96
C GLY A 212 5.43 -8.40 20.25
N LYS A 213 6.27 -8.83 21.20
CA LYS A 213 5.83 -9.35 22.51
C LYS A 213 5.15 -8.29 23.36
N GLN A 214 5.60 -7.03 23.30
CA GLN A 214 4.95 -5.91 23.98
C GLN A 214 3.55 -5.66 23.40
N LEU A 215 3.42 -5.64 22.07
CA LEU A 215 2.13 -5.48 21.40
C LEU A 215 1.18 -6.65 21.69
N VAL A 216 1.66 -7.89 21.68
CA VAL A 216 0.87 -9.07 22.09
C VAL A 216 0.36 -8.95 23.52
N LYS A 217 1.17 -8.40 24.44
CA LYS A 217 0.73 -8.16 25.83
C LYS A 217 -0.35 -7.09 25.92
N ALA A 218 -0.27 -6.03 25.12
CA ALA A 218 -1.31 -4.99 25.04
C ALA A 218 -2.63 -5.58 24.52
N LEU A 219 -2.59 -6.26 23.37
CA LEU A 219 -3.73 -6.93 22.76
C LEU A 219 -4.42 -7.92 23.71
N LYS A 220 -3.64 -8.65 24.52
CA LYS A 220 -4.18 -9.56 25.55
C LYS A 220 -5.01 -8.82 26.61
N ARG A 221 -4.61 -7.61 27.02
CA ARG A 221 -5.38 -6.79 27.98
C ARG A 221 -6.72 -6.36 27.40
N ASP A 222 -6.76 -6.14 26.08
CA ASP A 222 -7.99 -5.76 25.36
C ASP A 222 -8.82 -6.98 24.91
N GLY A 223 -8.48 -8.18 25.41
CA GLY A 223 -9.19 -9.41 25.10
C GLY A 223 -8.99 -9.90 23.66
N ILE A 224 -7.91 -9.49 22.99
CA ILE A 224 -7.54 -9.96 21.66
C ILE A 224 -6.42 -11.01 21.80
N ARG A 225 -6.66 -12.20 21.24
CA ARG A 225 -5.62 -13.22 21.10
C ARG A 225 -4.75 -12.86 19.91
N SER A 226 -3.44 -12.87 20.12
CA SER A 226 -2.46 -12.58 19.08
C SER A 226 -1.13 -13.28 19.32
N PHE A 227 -0.28 -13.31 18.29
CA PHE A 227 1.07 -13.86 18.34
C PHE A 227 1.98 -13.14 17.34
N VAL A 228 3.29 -13.20 17.60
CA VAL A 228 4.31 -12.71 16.66
C VAL A 228 4.57 -13.83 15.64
N LYS A 229 4.72 -13.46 14.37
CA LYS A 229 4.98 -14.36 13.25
C LYS A 229 5.99 -13.72 12.29
N GLU A 230 6.95 -14.51 11.83
CA GLU A 230 7.78 -14.23 10.64
C GLU A 230 6.97 -14.51 9.36
#